data_AF-A0A3D5R781-F1
#
_entry.id   AF-A0A3D5R781-F1
#
_cell.length_a   1.000
_cell.length_b   1.000
_cell.length_c   1.000
_cell.angle_alpha   90.00
_cell.angle_beta   90.00
_cell.angle_gamma   90.00
#
_symmetry.space_group_name_H-M   'P 1'
#
loop_
_entity.id
_entity.type
_entity.pdbx_description
1 polymer ?
#
loop_
_entity_poly.entity_id
_entity_poly.type
_entity_poly.pdbx_seq_one_letter_code
_entity_poly.pdbx_strand_id
1 'polypeptide(L)'
;MNFFDRQGGITYIAHINSSDIFKKEKFLSGGYKKKLLSCDYSNVVGISNIDQKDNIENLMKNFNANIKYVIDNDSHNIDLLNKNYFWIKGSKINFRMLKEAFIDFDISIEYKYKPFSKKYIKGIYIQHTDDGFLTNGEINEGPFCIKFSDSLNAFIGGRGTGKSTILEFMDYIMGQNCRTEKLLDFLCNHGNAYILYVDNKKEYIIELLTPSKKNEHILQLFGQNHENKYHYRYHYDIEEIKERTLKTYINIYVLEYRKKEAPYFTPVTNKRKILEKFYDTRYSVNELVRVASSDKITEFIYKTMFRNKELESADKYFNKRSLKGLKNITYNFNNILSKRNESVYEIITPFNQIQQGILKIIYKQKKPSKDPPLKKLLNIEMKKIEKKYNITSDRIIDFLLS
;
A
#
# COMPACT_ATOMS: atom_id res chain seq x y z
N MET A 1 -17.04 26.01 -29.85
CA MET A 1 -16.58 25.43 -28.57
C MET A 1 -16.81 26.39 -27.40
N ASN A 2 -16.26 27.61 -27.41
CA ASN A 2 -16.50 28.63 -26.33
C ASN A 2 -17.98 28.82 -25.94
N PHE A 3 -18.91 28.91 -26.90
CA PHE A 3 -20.34 28.99 -26.61
C PHE A 3 -20.84 27.81 -25.75
N PHE A 4 -20.49 26.57 -26.13
CA PHE A 4 -20.91 25.37 -25.41
C PHE A 4 -20.26 25.29 -24.03
N ASP A 5 -18.98 25.61 -23.92
CA ASP A 5 -18.27 25.66 -22.65
C ASP A 5 -18.94 26.64 -21.66
N ARG A 6 -19.34 27.84 -22.12
CA ARG A 6 -20.10 28.81 -21.32
C ARG A 6 -21.46 28.31 -20.85
N GLN A 7 -22.09 27.41 -21.60
CA GLN A 7 -23.32 26.72 -21.20
C GLN A 7 -23.05 25.50 -20.31
N GLY A 8 -21.78 25.24 -19.98
CA GLY A 8 -21.34 24.10 -19.21
C GLY A 8 -21.35 22.79 -20.01
N GLY A 9 -21.20 22.85 -21.33
CA GLY A 9 -20.97 21.67 -22.16
C GLY A 9 -19.54 21.16 -22.03
N ILE A 10 -19.35 19.87 -22.28
CA ILE A 10 -18.01 19.27 -22.42
C ILE A 10 -17.71 19.24 -23.92
N THR A 11 -16.63 19.89 -24.36
CA THR A 11 -16.24 19.93 -25.77
C THR A 11 -14.96 19.14 -26.01
N TYR A 12 -14.93 18.39 -27.10
CA TYR A 12 -13.73 17.69 -27.57
C TYR A 12 -13.73 17.61 -29.10
N ILE A 13 -12.57 17.36 -29.70
CA ILE A 13 -12.43 17.10 -31.14
C ILE A 13 -12.60 15.60 -31.38
N ALA A 14 -13.70 15.18 -32.01
CA ALA A 14 -13.95 13.77 -32.29
C ALA A 14 -13.00 13.20 -33.35
N HIS A 15 -12.67 11.91 -33.20
CA HIS A 15 -11.89 11.07 -34.14
C HIS A 15 -10.74 11.78 -34.88
N ILE A 16 -9.87 12.45 -34.13
CA ILE A 16 -8.82 13.27 -34.73
C ILE A 16 -7.84 12.43 -35.59
N ASN A 17 -7.68 11.16 -35.22
CA ASN A 17 -6.85 10.17 -35.90
C ASN A 17 -7.40 9.71 -37.25
N SER A 18 -8.73 9.76 -37.46
CA SER A 18 -9.33 9.43 -38.76
C SER A 18 -9.42 10.66 -39.67
N SER A 19 -9.33 11.87 -39.11
CA SER A 19 -9.51 13.13 -39.82
C SER A 19 -8.44 13.42 -40.89
N ASP A 20 -8.83 14.19 -41.90
CA ASP A 20 -7.93 14.67 -42.96
C ASP A 20 -6.96 15.76 -42.48
N ILE A 21 -7.15 16.33 -41.27
CA ILE A 21 -6.33 17.40 -40.70
C ILE A 21 -4.83 17.08 -40.74
N PHE A 22 -4.48 15.81 -40.51
CA PHE A 22 -3.10 15.34 -40.51
C PHE A 22 -2.74 14.48 -41.73
N LYS A 23 -3.72 13.99 -42.50
CA LYS A 23 -3.50 13.08 -43.63
C LYS A 23 -3.29 13.80 -44.96
N LYS A 24 -3.92 14.97 -45.13
CA LYS A 24 -3.87 15.74 -46.39
C LYS A 24 -3.12 17.04 -46.18
N GLU A 25 -2.06 17.24 -46.96
CA GLU A 25 -1.24 18.47 -46.90
C GLU A 25 -2.07 19.75 -47.07
N LYS A 26 -3.11 19.72 -47.90
CA LYS A 26 -3.97 20.87 -48.23
C LYS A 26 -5.27 20.97 -47.43
N PHE A 27 -5.54 20.07 -46.48
CA PHE A 27 -6.77 20.14 -45.70
C PHE A 27 -6.61 21.16 -44.57
N LEU A 28 -7.29 22.32 -44.68
CA LEU A 28 -7.19 23.51 -43.83
C LEU A 28 -5.82 24.23 -43.89
N SER A 29 -5.83 25.56 -43.79
CA SER A 29 -4.60 26.35 -43.74
C SER A 29 -3.86 26.13 -42.41
N GLY A 30 -2.53 26.24 -42.42
CA GLY A 30 -1.71 26.07 -41.21
C GLY A 30 -2.10 27.04 -40.07
N GLY A 31 -2.46 28.28 -40.41
CA GLY A 31 -2.96 29.25 -39.44
C GLY A 31 -4.28 28.83 -38.80
N TYR A 32 -5.19 28.24 -39.58
CA TYR A 32 -6.45 27.72 -39.06
C TYR A 32 -6.22 26.50 -38.15
N LYS A 33 -5.37 25.56 -38.57
CA LYS A 33 -4.99 24.40 -37.74
C LYS A 33 -4.42 24.84 -36.40
N LYS A 34 -3.50 25.80 -36.41
CA LYS A 34 -2.91 26.35 -35.19
C LYS A 34 -3.98 26.93 -34.28
N LYS A 35 -4.84 27.81 -34.81
CA LYS A 35 -5.92 28.43 -34.03
C LYS A 35 -6.93 27.41 -33.46
N LEU A 36 -7.25 26.36 -34.22
CA LEU A 36 -8.19 25.33 -33.78
C LEU A 36 -7.59 24.45 -32.68
N LEU A 37 -6.36 23.94 -32.88
CA LEU A 37 -5.75 22.93 -32.00
C LEU A 37 -5.03 23.53 -30.79
N SER A 38 -4.72 24.83 -30.80
CA SER A 38 -4.17 25.55 -29.65
C SER A 38 -5.23 26.27 -28.82
N CYS A 39 -6.52 26.00 -29.08
CA CYS A 39 -7.63 26.65 -28.39
C CYS A 39 -7.87 26.00 -27.02
N ASP A 40 -8.04 26.80 -25.96
CA ASP A 40 -8.24 26.28 -24.59
C ASP A 40 -9.45 25.34 -24.47
N TYR A 41 -10.45 25.53 -25.34
CA TYR A 41 -11.67 24.72 -25.37
C TYR A 41 -11.54 23.43 -26.19
N SER A 42 -10.36 23.16 -26.75
CA SER A 42 -10.04 21.97 -27.58
C SER A 42 -8.97 21.07 -26.97
N ASN A 43 -8.73 21.22 -25.67
CA ASN A 43 -7.71 20.46 -24.95
C ASN A 43 -8.05 18.97 -24.78
N VAL A 44 -9.22 18.52 -25.27
CA VAL A 44 -9.63 17.12 -25.29
C VAL A 44 -9.83 16.67 -26.73
N VAL A 45 -9.25 15.53 -27.09
CA VAL A 45 -9.39 14.92 -28.42
C VAL A 45 -9.83 13.46 -28.32
N GLY A 46 -10.72 13.06 -29.21
CA GLY A 46 -11.20 11.71 -29.38
C GLY A 46 -10.28 10.91 -30.30
N ILE A 47 -9.93 9.70 -29.88
CA ILE A 47 -9.20 8.71 -30.67
C ILE A 47 -10.02 7.43 -30.75
N SER A 48 -9.98 6.74 -31.89
CA SER A 48 -10.78 5.52 -32.06
C SER A 48 -10.20 4.28 -31.37
N ASN A 49 -8.90 4.27 -31.10
CA ASN A 49 -8.20 3.21 -30.36
C ASN A 49 -7.04 3.83 -29.56
N ILE A 50 -6.85 3.38 -28.33
CA ILE A 50 -5.75 3.77 -27.44
C ILE A 50 -4.37 3.52 -28.05
N ASP A 51 -4.21 2.51 -28.91
CA ASP A 51 -2.93 2.18 -29.56
C ASP A 51 -2.42 3.33 -30.46
N GLN A 52 -3.32 4.23 -30.88
CA GLN A 52 -2.98 5.36 -31.73
C GLN A 52 -2.64 6.63 -30.94
N LYS A 53 -2.78 6.58 -29.60
CA LYS A 53 -2.56 7.73 -28.73
C LYS A 53 -1.18 8.34 -28.94
N ASP A 54 -0.11 7.54 -28.88
CA ASP A 54 1.26 8.04 -28.94
C ASP A 54 1.57 8.75 -30.28
N ASN A 55 1.02 8.23 -31.39
CA ASN A 55 1.17 8.85 -32.70
C ASN A 55 0.48 10.22 -32.77
N ILE A 56 -0.76 10.30 -32.28
CA ILE A 56 -1.51 11.56 -32.23
C ILE A 56 -0.86 12.53 -31.26
N GLU A 57 -0.36 12.05 -30.12
CA GLU A 57 0.36 12.87 -29.15
C GLU A 57 1.57 13.55 -29.77
N ASN A 58 2.36 12.83 -30.57
CA ASN A 58 3.49 13.42 -31.29
C ASN A 58 3.08 14.46 -32.34
N LEU A 59 1.96 14.27 -33.04
CA LEU A 59 1.43 15.27 -33.98
C LEU A 59 0.91 16.52 -33.25
N MET A 60 0.25 16.32 -32.11
CA MET A 60 -0.41 17.38 -31.36
C MET A 60 0.55 18.23 -30.52
N LYS A 61 1.72 17.69 -30.11
CA LYS A 61 2.76 18.41 -29.36
C LYS A 61 3.17 19.73 -30.00
N ASN A 62 3.10 19.83 -31.33
CA ASN A 62 3.43 21.06 -32.07
C ASN A 62 2.38 22.18 -31.93
N PHE A 63 1.20 21.86 -31.39
CA PHE A 63 0.07 22.79 -31.24
C PHE A 63 -0.26 23.06 -29.79
N ASN A 64 -0.29 22.02 -28.95
CA ASN A 64 -0.62 22.12 -27.53
C ASN A 64 -0.03 20.93 -26.77
N ALA A 65 0.70 21.21 -25.69
CA ALA A 65 1.36 20.18 -24.89
C ALA A 65 0.43 19.53 -23.85
N ASN A 66 -0.73 20.15 -23.52
CA ASN A 66 -1.63 19.69 -22.46
C ASN A 66 -2.94 19.13 -23.03
N ILE A 67 -2.83 18.20 -23.97
CA ILE A 67 -4.00 17.54 -24.56
C ILE A 67 -4.33 16.26 -23.81
N LYS A 68 -5.63 16.08 -23.57
CA LYS A 68 -6.23 14.90 -22.98
C LYS A 68 -6.92 14.07 -24.06
N TYR A 69 -6.96 12.76 -23.90
CA TYR A 69 -7.40 11.83 -24.93
C TYR A 69 -8.60 11.03 -24.45
N VAL A 70 -9.70 11.02 -25.18
CA VAL A 70 -10.84 10.14 -24.89
C VAL A 70 -10.95 9.07 -25.96
N ILE A 71 -11.38 7.87 -25.57
CA ILE A 71 -11.67 6.84 -26.57
C ILE A 71 -13.09 7.06 -27.07
N ASP A 72 -13.22 7.24 -28.37
CA ASP A 72 -14.48 7.47 -29.05
C ASP A 72 -14.72 6.29 -29.99
N ASN A 73 -15.79 5.52 -29.75
CA ASN A 73 -16.06 4.28 -30.49
C ASN A 73 -16.72 4.54 -31.86
N ASP A 74 -17.37 5.69 -32.06
CA ASP A 74 -18.21 5.98 -33.24
C ASP A 74 -19.17 4.85 -33.62
N SER A 75 -19.78 4.20 -32.62
CA SER A 75 -20.55 2.98 -32.85
C SER A 75 -21.79 3.23 -33.68
N HIS A 76 -21.86 2.67 -34.89
CA HIS A 76 -23.06 2.66 -35.73
C HIS A 76 -23.94 1.42 -35.52
N ASN A 77 -23.50 0.48 -34.68
CA ASN A 77 -24.23 -0.74 -34.31
C ASN A 77 -24.04 -1.06 -32.81
N ILE A 78 -25.04 -1.65 -32.16
CA ILE A 78 -25.02 -2.07 -30.76
C ILE A 78 -23.89 -3.08 -30.46
N ASP A 79 -23.57 -3.95 -31.43
CA ASP A 79 -22.56 -5.00 -31.26
C ASP A 79 -21.13 -4.48 -31.07
N LEU A 80 -20.88 -3.20 -31.41
CA LEU A 80 -19.57 -2.57 -31.32
C LEU A 80 -19.38 -1.73 -30.05
N LEU A 81 -20.45 -1.52 -29.26
CA LEU A 81 -20.41 -0.71 -28.02
C LEU A 81 -19.47 -1.28 -26.96
N ASN A 82 -19.23 -2.59 -26.97
CA ASN A 82 -18.32 -3.26 -26.03
C ASN A 82 -16.84 -3.21 -26.45
N LYS A 83 -16.50 -2.46 -27.50
CA LYS A 83 -15.12 -2.25 -27.97
C LYS A 83 -14.70 -0.83 -27.64
N ASN A 84 -13.39 -0.57 -27.59
CA ASN A 84 -12.82 0.78 -27.54
C ASN A 84 -13.55 1.72 -26.56
N TYR A 85 -13.59 1.32 -25.29
CA TYR A 85 -14.19 2.10 -24.20
C TYR A 85 -13.11 2.43 -23.16
N PHE A 86 -13.39 3.42 -22.33
CA PHE A 86 -12.54 3.80 -21.21
C PHE A 86 -13.37 3.89 -19.93
N TRP A 87 -12.68 3.93 -18.79
CA TRP A 87 -13.31 3.98 -17.48
C TRP A 87 -13.26 5.40 -16.94
N ILE A 88 -14.38 5.83 -16.35
CA ILE A 88 -14.49 7.09 -15.63
C ILE A 88 -14.73 6.77 -14.16
N LYS A 89 -13.88 7.29 -13.29
CA LYS A 89 -14.02 7.22 -11.84
C LYS A 89 -15.02 8.29 -11.39
N GLY A 90 -16.07 7.86 -10.69
CA GLY A 90 -17.10 8.77 -10.22
C GLY A 90 -17.97 8.15 -9.13
N SER A 91 -18.65 8.99 -8.34
CA SER A 91 -19.49 8.57 -7.22
C SER A 91 -20.93 8.25 -7.63
N LYS A 92 -21.56 9.17 -8.36
CA LYS A 92 -22.95 9.05 -8.85
C LYS A 92 -22.97 9.27 -10.36
N ILE A 93 -23.59 8.37 -11.11
CA ILE A 93 -23.71 8.47 -12.56
C ILE A 93 -24.68 9.61 -12.92
N ASN A 94 -24.12 10.78 -13.24
CA ASN A 94 -24.84 11.95 -13.71
C ASN A 94 -23.89 12.86 -14.51
N PHE A 95 -24.43 13.91 -15.14
CA PHE A 95 -23.64 14.82 -15.97
C PHE A 95 -22.57 15.59 -15.17
N ARG A 96 -22.83 15.91 -13.90
CA ARG A 96 -21.87 16.58 -13.03
C ARG A 96 -20.62 15.72 -12.79
N MET A 97 -20.81 14.41 -12.60
CA MET A 97 -19.70 13.47 -12.45
C MET A 97 -18.80 13.45 -13.70
N LEU A 98 -19.39 13.51 -14.90
CA LEU A 98 -18.62 13.61 -16.14
C LEU A 98 -17.82 14.91 -16.18
N LYS A 99 -18.40 16.05 -15.79
CA LYS A 99 -17.64 17.31 -15.72
C LYS A 99 -16.46 17.24 -14.77
N GLU A 100 -16.70 16.79 -13.54
CA GLU A 100 -15.67 16.65 -12.51
C GLU A 100 -14.55 15.72 -13.01
N ALA A 101 -14.90 14.61 -13.67
CA ALA A 101 -13.91 13.70 -14.23
C ALA A 101 -13.06 14.32 -15.36
N PHE A 102 -13.63 15.20 -16.19
CA PHE A 102 -12.88 15.87 -17.26
C PHE A 102 -12.03 17.04 -16.73
N ILE A 103 -12.43 17.68 -15.63
CA ILE A 103 -11.60 18.66 -14.91
C ILE A 103 -10.40 17.93 -14.29
N ASP A 104 -10.65 16.84 -13.58
CA ASP A 104 -9.63 16.02 -12.92
C ASP A 104 -9.21 14.83 -13.80
N PHE A 105 -8.93 15.10 -15.09
CA PHE A 105 -8.77 14.09 -16.14
C PHE A 105 -7.76 12.99 -15.78
N ASP A 106 -6.57 13.38 -15.31
CA ASP A 106 -5.44 12.48 -15.10
C ASP A 106 -5.65 11.47 -13.97
N ILE A 107 -6.58 11.74 -13.05
CA ILE A 107 -6.92 10.86 -11.93
C ILE A 107 -8.27 10.17 -12.09
N SER A 108 -9.09 10.65 -13.02
CA SER A 108 -10.48 10.20 -13.19
C SER A 108 -10.70 9.31 -14.41
N ILE A 109 -9.83 9.39 -15.42
CA ILE A 109 -9.97 8.62 -16.66
C ILE A 109 -8.89 7.54 -16.76
N GLU A 110 -9.31 6.30 -17.03
CA GLU A 110 -8.39 5.16 -17.16
C GLU A 110 -8.74 4.31 -18.39
N TYR A 111 -7.76 4.12 -19.28
CA TYR A 111 -7.95 3.39 -20.54
C TYR A 111 -7.88 1.87 -20.40
N LYS A 112 -7.31 1.38 -19.30
CA LYS A 112 -7.18 -0.06 -19.04
C LYS A 112 -8.01 -0.40 -17.82
N TYR A 113 -8.86 -1.41 -17.95
CA TYR A 113 -9.55 -1.97 -16.79
C TYR A 113 -8.52 -2.56 -15.83
N LYS A 114 -8.34 -1.91 -14.67
CA LYS A 114 -7.70 -2.57 -13.53
C LYS A 114 -8.82 -3.22 -12.72
N PRO A 115 -8.95 -4.56 -12.71
CA PRO A 115 -9.73 -5.20 -11.68
C PRO A 115 -9.05 -4.90 -10.36
N PHE A 116 -9.51 -3.87 -9.65
CA PHE A 116 -9.06 -3.65 -8.29
C PHE A 116 -9.38 -4.93 -7.52
N SER A 117 -8.34 -5.61 -7.03
CA SER A 117 -8.54 -6.51 -5.91
C SER A 117 -9.12 -5.64 -4.80
N LYS A 118 -10.44 -5.73 -4.55
CA LYS A 118 -11.11 -4.88 -3.56
C LYS A 118 -10.66 -5.33 -2.18
N LYS A 119 -9.54 -4.75 -1.77
CA LYS A 119 -8.90 -4.85 -0.47
C LYS A 119 -9.12 -3.54 0.25
N TYR A 120 -10.01 -3.54 1.23
CA TYR A 120 -10.33 -2.32 1.97
C TYR A 120 -10.90 -2.65 3.35
N ILE A 121 -10.75 -1.71 4.27
CA ILE A 121 -11.45 -1.73 5.56
C ILE A 121 -12.86 -1.18 5.31
N LYS A 122 -13.88 -1.99 5.55
CA LYS A 122 -15.31 -1.65 5.37
C LYS A 122 -15.89 -0.93 6.58
N GLY A 123 -15.33 -1.15 7.76
CA GLY A 123 -15.71 -0.43 8.97
C GLY A 123 -14.83 -0.73 10.17
N ILE A 124 -14.92 0.13 11.18
CA ILE A 124 -14.32 -0.06 12.49
C ILE A 124 -15.40 0.14 13.56
N TYR A 125 -15.38 -0.71 14.58
CA TYR A 125 -16.20 -0.61 15.77
C TYR A 125 -15.29 -0.69 16.99
N ILE A 126 -15.44 0.22 17.95
CA ILE A 126 -14.70 0.25 19.20
C ILE A 126 -15.71 0.34 20.33
N GLN A 127 -15.68 -0.63 21.23
CA GLN A 127 -16.56 -0.67 22.38
C GLN A 127 -16.27 0.51 23.31
N HIS A 128 -17.34 1.06 23.87
CA HIS A 128 -17.26 2.14 24.83
C HIS A 128 -16.71 1.67 26.18
N THR A 129 -15.92 2.52 26.80
CA THR A 129 -15.42 2.44 28.18
C THR A 129 -15.42 3.85 28.76
N ASP A 130 -15.56 3.97 30.09
CA ASP A 130 -15.58 5.27 30.77
C ASP A 130 -14.28 6.06 30.54
N ASP A 131 -13.15 5.36 30.40
CA ASP A 131 -11.82 5.93 30.11
C ASP A 131 -11.51 6.06 28.60
N GLY A 132 -12.45 5.66 27.75
CA GLY A 132 -12.28 5.62 26.29
C GLY A 132 -12.48 7.00 25.66
N PHE A 133 -11.53 7.43 24.83
CA PHE A 133 -11.60 8.75 24.17
C PHE A 133 -12.58 8.78 22.99
N LEU A 134 -12.70 7.68 22.24
CA LEU A 134 -13.57 7.60 21.05
C LEU A 134 -15.00 7.22 21.45
N THR A 135 -15.94 8.14 21.26
CA THR A 135 -17.38 7.95 21.55
C THR A 135 -18.24 8.45 20.38
N ASN A 136 -19.51 8.07 20.36
CA ASN A 136 -20.44 8.47 19.31
C ASN A 136 -21.14 9.80 19.63
N GLY A 137 -20.36 10.90 19.65
CA GLY A 137 -20.74 12.30 19.36
C GLY A 137 -21.84 13.03 20.15
N GLU A 138 -22.92 12.38 20.57
CA GLU A 138 -24.11 13.06 21.09
C GLU A 138 -24.22 12.97 22.61
N ILE A 139 -23.69 11.91 23.20
CA ILE A 139 -23.55 11.68 24.63
C ILE A 139 -22.26 10.87 24.75
N ASN A 140 -21.40 11.09 25.75
CA ASN A 140 -20.23 10.23 26.01
C ASN A 140 -20.63 8.82 26.47
N GLU A 141 -21.70 8.27 25.92
CA GLU A 141 -22.34 7.02 26.27
C GLU A 141 -22.63 6.32 24.94
N GLY A 142 -21.68 5.53 24.46
CA GLY A 142 -21.93 4.71 23.28
C GLY A 142 -20.67 4.31 22.52
N PRO A 143 -20.70 3.12 21.89
CA PRO A 143 -19.56 2.60 21.14
C PRO A 143 -19.30 3.46 19.91
N PHE A 144 -18.03 3.59 19.56
CA PHE A 144 -17.61 4.30 18.37
C PHE A 144 -17.71 3.39 17.14
N CYS A 145 -18.43 3.81 16.11
CA CYS A 145 -18.63 3.01 14.89
C CYS A 145 -18.54 3.87 13.64
N ILE A 146 -17.67 3.48 12.70
CA ILE A 146 -17.55 4.13 11.39
C ILE A 146 -17.62 3.09 10.29
N LYS A 147 -18.44 3.39 9.27
CA LYS A 147 -18.44 2.68 7.98
C LYS A 147 -17.61 3.45 6.97
N PHE A 148 -16.82 2.71 6.21
CA PHE A 148 -15.93 3.25 5.20
C PHE A 148 -16.41 2.91 3.81
N SER A 149 -16.09 3.78 2.84
CA SER A 149 -16.25 3.44 1.43
C SER A 149 -15.15 2.47 0.99
N ASP A 150 -15.40 1.74 -0.10
CA ASP A 150 -14.39 0.86 -0.72
C ASP A 150 -13.18 1.62 -1.28
N SER A 151 -13.31 2.93 -1.39
CA SER A 151 -12.34 3.87 -1.93
C SER A 151 -11.84 4.82 -0.85
N LEU A 152 -11.75 4.37 0.42
CA LEU A 152 -11.34 5.20 1.57
C LEU A 152 -10.11 6.07 1.24
N ASN A 153 -10.31 7.38 1.08
CA ASN A 153 -9.23 8.30 0.68
C ASN A 153 -8.83 9.27 1.79
N ALA A 154 -9.73 9.64 2.71
CA ALA A 154 -9.43 10.65 3.74
C ALA A 154 -10.34 10.56 4.98
N PHE A 155 -9.78 10.94 6.14
CA PHE A 155 -10.54 11.27 7.35
C PHE A 155 -10.67 12.79 7.45
N ILE A 156 -11.91 13.31 7.41
CA ILE A 156 -12.19 14.76 7.50
C ILE A 156 -12.96 15.03 8.78
N GLY A 157 -12.57 16.05 9.53
CA GLY A 157 -13.22 16.45 10.78
C GLY A 157 -12.46 17.57 11.49
N GLY A 158 -13.09 18.24 12.46
CA GLY A 158 -12.48 19.32 13.24
C GLY A 158 -11.29 18.89 14.09
N ARG A 159 -10.56 19.83 14.68
CA ARG A 159 -9.47 19.50 15.63
C ARG A 159 -10.04 18.73 16.82
N GLY A 160 -9.32 17.70 17.30
CA GLY A 160 -9.73 16.93 18.47
C GLY A 160 -10.77 15.84 18.22
N THR A 161 -11.27 15.64 16.99
CA THR A 161 -12.33 14.64 16.70
C THR A 161 -11.83 13.19 16.61
N GLY A 162 -10.63 12.87 17.13
CA GLY A 162 -10.11 11.49 17.15
C GLY A 162 -9.60 10.90 15.83
N LYS A 163 -9.46 11.68 14.75
CA LYS A 163 -8.94 11.18 13.45
C LYS A 163 -7.61 10.42 13.57
N SER A 164 -6.63 11.00 14.26
CA SER A 164 -5.33 10.36 14.47
C SER A 164 -5.47 9.11 15.34
N THR A 165 -6.34 9.12 16.34
CA THR A 165 -6.63 7.97 17.20
C THR A 165 -7.18 6.79 16.40
N ILE A 166 -8.08 7.02 15.45
CA ILE A 166 -8.60 5.96 14.57
C ILE A 166 -7.47 5.33 13.75
N LEU A 167 -6.55 6.14 13.23
CA LEU A 167 -5.38 5.65 12.50
C LEU A 167 -4.45 4.82 13.40
N GLU A 168 -4.21 5.25 14.64
CA GLU A 168 -3.42 4.46 15.61
C GLU A 168 -4.11 3.13 15.94
N PHE A 169 -5.44 3.09 16.07
CA PHE A 169 -6.19 1.85 16.24
C PHE A 169 -6.06 0.92 15.04
N MET A 170 -6.20 1.47 13.82
CA MET A 170 -6.00 0.68 12.59
C MET A 170 -4.58 0.12 12.51
N ASP A 171 -3.57 0.92 12.80
CA ASP A 171 -2.16 0.50 12.79
C ASP A 171 -1.90 -0.59 13.85
N TYR A 172 -2.47 -0.44 15.05
CA TYR A 172 -2.32 -1.41 16.12
C TYR A 172 -3.06 -2.73 15.86
N ILE A 173 -4.33 -2.69 15.41
CA ILE A 173 -5.12 -3.89 15.14
C ILE A 173 -4.58 -4.65 13.92
N MET A 174 -4.13 -3.95 12.89
CA MET A 174 -3.70 -4.57 11.63
C MET A 174 -2.21 -4.94 11.65
N GLY A 175 -1.36 -4.08 12.20
CA GLY A 175 0.10 -4.20 12.15
C GLY A 175 0.76 -4.51 13.50
N GLN A 176 0.00 -4.44 14.60
CA GLN A 176 0.49 -4.53 15.98
C GLN A 176 1.63 -3.54 16.24
N ASN A 177 1.61 -2.39 15.56
CA ASN A 177 2.62 -1.37 15.73
C ASN A 177 2.19 -0.49 16.91
N CYS A 178 2.91 -0.61 18.03
CA CYS A 178 2.77 0.29 19.16
C CYS A 178 4.16 0.68 19.67
N ARG A 179 4.52 1.94 19.51
CA ARG A 179 5.93 2.38 19.65
C ARG A 179 6.32 2.78 21.06
N THR A 180 5.33 3.07 21.90
CA THR A 180 5.56 3.63 23.23
C THR A 180 4.54 3.06 24.19
N GLU A 181 4.98 2.85 25.43
CA GLU A 181 4.11 2.42 26.53
C GLU A 181 2.90 3.33 26.72
N LYS A 182 3.07 4.66 26.63
CA LYS A 182 1.96 5.62 26.76
C LYS A 182 0.87 5.43 25.70
N LEU A 183 1.28 5.11 24.47
CA LEU A 183 0.33 4.83 23.39
C LEU A 183 -0.38 3.50 23.64
N LEU A 184 0.34 2.48 24.09
CA LEU A 184 -0.25 1.19 24.44
C LEU A 184 -1.30 1.36 25.54
N ASP A 185 -0.96 2.07 26.61
CA ASP A 185 -1.85 2.35 27.73
C ASP A 185 -3.10 3.12 27.26
N PHE A 186 -2.91 4.15 26.45
CA PHE A 186 -4.01 4.91 25.86
C PHE A 186 -4.95 4.05 25.00
N LEU A 187 -4.41 3.18 24.13
CA LEU A 187 -5.23 2.30 23.29
C LEU A 187 -5.97 1.25 24.14
N CYS A 188 -5.34 0.72 25.19
CA CYS A 188 -5.94 -0.27 26.09
C CYS A 188 -6.98 0.30 27.05
N ASN A 189 -7.03 1.63 27.25
CA ASN A 189 -8.13 2.28 27.99
C ASN A 189 -9.46 2.27 27.21
N HIS A 190 -9.45 1.91 25.93
CA HIS A 190 -10.67 1.71 25.15
C HIS A 190 -11.15 0.25 25.26
N GLY A 191 -12.43 0.03 24.98
CA GLY A 191 -12.99 -1.31 24.90
C GLY A 191 -12.50 -2.10 23.68
N ASN A 192 -12.98 -3.33 23.57
CA ASN A 192 -12.66 -4.21 22.46
C ASN A 192 -12.92 -3.54 21.11
N ALA A 193 -12.04 -3.77 20.15
CA ALA A 193 -12.08 -3.15 18.84
C ALA A 193 -12.19 -4.20 17.72
N TYR A 194 -12.91 -3.85 16.66
CA TYR A 194 -13.28 -4.75 15.60
C TYR A 194 -13.12 -4.05 14.25
N ILE A 195 -12.36 -4.66 13.35
CA ILE A 195 -12.20 -4.21 11.96
C ILE A 195 -12.89 -5.19 11.04
N LEU A 196 -13.85 -4.68 10.25
CA LEU A 196 -14.46 -5.42 9.15
C LEU A 196 -13.64 -5.16 7.87
N TYR A 197 -12.97 -6.19 7.36
CA TYR A 197 -12.07 -6.11 6.22
C TYR A 197 -12.62 -6.92 5.04
N VAL A 198 -12.47 -6.41 3.82
CA VAL A 198 -12.88 -7.10 2.59
C VAL A 198 -11.65 -7.42 1.76
N ASP A 199 -11.54 -8.67 1.31
CA ASP A 199 -10.53 -9.13 0.35
C ASP A 199 -11.20 -9.95 -0.75
N ASN A 200 -11.27 -9.42 -1.97
CA ASN A 200 -11.82 -10.11 -3.14
C ASN A 200 -13.19 -10.77 -2.89
N LYS A 201 -14.12 -10.01 -2.31
CA LYS A 201 -15.51 -10.41 -1.95
C LYS A 201 -15.65 -11.32 -0.72
N LYS A 202 -14.55 -11.70 -0.05
CA LYS A 202 -14.62 -12.33 1.27
C LYS A 202 -14.53 -11.27 2.36
N GLU A 203 -15.37 -11.40 3.39
CA GLU A 203 -15.34 -10.52 4.55
C GLU A 203 -14.63 -11.21 5.71
N TYR A 204 -13.87 -10.41 6.45
CA TYR A 204 -13.09 -10.84 7.60
C TYR A 204 -13.39 -9.89 8.76
N ILE A 205 -13.49 -10.44 9.97
CA ILE A 205 -13.48 -9.65 11.20
C ILE A 205 -12.15 -9.88 11.89
N ILE A 206 -11.47 -8.78 12.20
CA ILE A 206 -10.25 -8.75 13.01
C ILE A 206 -10.65 -8.13 14.33
N GLU A 207 -10.61 -8.93 15.37
CA GLU A 207 -10.97 -8.56 16.74
C GLU A 207 -9.69 -8.29 17.54
N LEU A 208 -9.68 -7.18 18.26
CA LEU A 208 -8.74 -6.86 19.32
C LEU A 208 -9.49 -6.89 20.65
N LEU A 209 -9.13 -7.86 21.48
CA LEU A 209 -9.57 -7.97 22.85
C LEU A 209 -8.64 -7.10 23.71
N THR A 210 -9.10 -5.93 24.14
CA THR A 210 -8.29 -5.06 24.98
C THR A 210 -8.26 -5.62 26.40
N PRO A 211 -7.08 -5.72 27.03
CA PRO A 211 -7.00 -6.21 28.40
C PRO A 211 -7.61 -5.19 29.37
N SER A 212 -8.46 -5.65 30.30
CA SER A 212 -9.11 -4.79 31.30
C SER A 212 -8.10 -4.36 32.37
N LYS A 213 -7.86 -3.06 32.49
CA LYS A 213 -6.93 -2.48 33.46
C LYS A 213 -7.64 -2.23 34.80
N LYS A 214 -7.28 -2.98 35.84
CA LYS A 214 -7.73 -2.75 37.23
C LYS A 214 -6.60 -2.16 38.08
N ASN A 215 -6.11 -0.98 37.69
CA ASN A 215 -5.00 -0.24 38.35
C ASN A 215 -3.58 -0.84 38.21
N GLU A 216 -3.39 -1.82 37.33
CA GLU A 216 -2.07 -2.41 37.05
C GLU A 216 -1.28 -1.59 36.02
N HIS A 217 0.05 -1.69 36.06
CA HIS A 217 0.90 -1.15 35.01
C HIS A 217 0.65 -1.92 33.71
N ILE A 218 0.51 -1.24 32.57
CA ILE A 218 0.08 -1.85 31.30
C ILE A 218 0.90 -3.08 30.91
N LEU A 219 2.23 -3.02 31.10
CA LEU A 219 3.12 -4.14 30.77
C LEU A 219 2.94 -5.39 31.65
N GLN A 220 2.21 -5.31 32.76
CA GLN A 220 1.81 -6.50 33.52
C GLN A 220 0.82 -7.37 32.76
N LEU A 221 -0.10 -6.74 32.02
CA LEU A 221 -1.04 -7.43 31.14
C LEU A 221 -0.31 -8.13 30.00
N PHE A 222 0.81 -7.53 29.57
CA PHE A 222 1.75 -8.13 28.62
C PHE A 222 2.85 -8.94 29.31
N GLY A 223 2.58 -9.42 30.51
CA GLY A 223 3.33 -10.41 31.29
C GLY A 223 4.77 -10.08 31.65
N GLN A 224 4.99 -8.83 32.03
CA GLN A 224 6.08 -8.44 32.92
C GLN A 224 5.58 -8.36 34.36
N ASN A 225 6.46 -8.55 35.34
CA ASN A 225 6.14 -8.41 36.77
C ASN A 225 4.85 -9.13 37.26
N HIS A 226 4.58 -10.35 36.78
CA HIS A 226 3.40 -11.13 37.20
C HIS A 226 3.27 -11.33 38.72
N GLU A 227 4.39 -11.40 39.43
CA GLU A 227 4.46 -11.58 40.87
C GLU A 227 4.30 -10.28 41.66
N ASN A 228 4.01 -9.16 40.97
CA ASN A 228 3.82 -7.83 41.53
C ASN A 228 4.94 -7.42 42.52
N LYS A 229 6.20 -7.58 42.09
CA LYS A 229 7.36 -7.25 42.90
C LYS A 229 7.49 -5.74 43.07
N TYR A 230 7.66 -5.30 44.32
CA TYR A 230 8.02 -3.93 44.64
C TYR A 230 9.38 -3.58 44.01
N HIS A 231 9.50 -2.36 43.46
CA HIS A 231 10.68 -1.84 42.73
C HIS A 231 11.04 -2.54 41.41
N TYR A 232 10.14 -3.32 40.82
CA TYR A 232 10.36 -3.86 39.47
C TYR A 232 10.53 -2.74 38.44
N ARG A 233 11.55 -2.85 37.58
CA ARG A 233 11.79 -1.91 36.49
C ARG A 233 11.16 -2.43 35.20
N TYR A 234 10.12 -1.75 34.76
CA TYR A 234 9.45 -2.01 33.48
C TYR A 234 10.33 -1.64 32.29
N HIS A 235 10.29 -2.48 31.25
CA HIS A 235 11.00 -2.22 30.00
C HIS A 235 10.06 -2.41 28.81
N TYR A 236 9.89 -1.36 28.01
CA TYR A 236 9.03 -1.41 26.83
C TYR A 236 9.80 -1.99 25.63
N ASP A 237 9.53 -3.24 25.27
CA ASP A 237 10.03 -3.89 24.07
C ASP A 237 8.92 -3.98 23.00
N ILE A 238 9.13 -3.31 21.86
CA ILE A 238 8.15 -3.24 20.78
C ILE A 238 7.84 -4.62 20.19
N GLU A 239 8.85 -5.46 19.99
CA GLU A 239 8.66 -6.77 19.35
C GLU A 239 8.01 -7.77 20.31
N GLU A 240 8.33 -7.70 21.60
CA GLU A 240 7.64 -8.50 22.62
C GLU A 240 6.15 -8.15 22.69
N ILE A 241 5.83 -6.86 22.76
CA ILE A 241 4.43 -6.38 22.79
C ILE A 241 3.70 -6.81 21.52
N LYS A 242 4.35 -6.67 20.36
CA LYS A 242 3.80 -7.08 19.08
C LYS A 242 3.44 -8.57 19.05
N GLU A 243 4.36 -9.43 19.46
CA GLU A 243 4.16 -10.89 19.50
C GLU A 243 3.05 -11.28 20.48
N ARG A 244 3.08 -10.74 21.69
CA ARG A 244 2.05 -11.01 22.72
C ARG A 244 0.67 -10.51 22.27
N THR A 245 0.59 -9.35 21.64
CA THR A 245 -0.67 -8.80 21.09
C THR A 245 -1.26 -9.73 20.05
N LEU A 246 -0.46 -10.14 19.06
CA LEU A 246 -0.93 -11.02 18.00
C LEU A 246 -1.39 -12.38 18.52
N LYS A 247 -0.69 -12.93 19.51
CA LYS A 247 -0.96 -14.26 20.06
C LYS A 247 -2.19 -14.28 20.96
N THR A 248 -2.28 -13.31 21.88
CA THR A 248 -3.24 -13.34 22.99
C THR A 248 -4.46 -12.47 22.76
N TYR A 249 -4.29 -11.32 22.10
CA TYR A 249 -5.34 -10.28 22.05
C TYR A 249 -5.99 -10.13 20.67
N ILE A 250 -5.37 -10.63 19.60
CA ILE A 250 -5.94 -10.55 18.24
C ILE A 250 -6.60 -11.86 17.85
N ASN A 251 -7.85 -11.82 17.38
CA ASN A 251 -8.52 -12.92 16.70
C ASN A 251 -8.95 -12.51 15.29
N ILE A 252 -9.01 -13.48 14.37
CA ILE A 252 -9.42 -13.23 12.99
C ILE A 252 -10.40 -14.30 12.56
N TYR A 253 -11.51 -13.86 11.98
CA TYR A 253 -12.59 -14.74 11.50
C TYR A 253 -12.90 -14.43 10.05
N VAL A 254 -13.19 -15.47 9.27
CA VAL A 254 -13.80 -15.36 7.94
C VAL A 254 -15.31 -15.42 8.10
N LEU A 255 -16.02 -14.52 7.44
CA LEU A 255 -17.48 -14.47 7.49
C LEU A 255 -18.07 -15.23 6.31
N GLU A 256 -18.94 -16.18 6.62
CA GLU A 256 -19.70 -16.95 5.65
C GLU A 256 -21.20 -16.69 5.81
N TYR A 257 -21.83 -16.15 4.77
CA TYR A 257 -23.24 -15.81 4.79
C TYR A 257 -24.07 -16.97 4.24
N ARG A 258 -24.95 -17.53 5.08
CA ARG A 258 -26.02 -18.44 4.64
C ARG A 258 -27.32 -17.66 4.50
N LYS A 259 -28.16 -18.00 3.51
CA LYS A 259 -29.38 -17.24 3.20
C LYS A 259 -30.26 -17.11 4.45
N LYS A 260 -30.55 -15.86 4.85
CA LYS A 260 -31.44 -15.45 5.96
C LYS A 260 -30.96 -15.74 7.40
N GLU A 261 -29.69 -16.07 7.62
CA GLU A 261 -29.12 -16.29 8.96
C GLU A 261 -27.98 -15.31 9.27
N ALA A 262 -27.61 -15.22 10.56
CA ALA A 262 -26.39 -14.52 10.97
C ALA A 262 -25.15 -15.16 10.31
N PRO A 263 -24.11 -14.38 10.00
CA PRO A 263 -22.91 -14.94 9.38
C PRO A 263 -22.23 -15.94 10.31
N TYR A 264 -21.73 -17.03 9.73
CA TYR A 264 -20.87 -17.97 10.44
C TYR A 264 -19.44 -17.42 10.50
N PHE A 265 -18.78 -17.59 11.65
CA PHE A 265 -17.43 -17.10 11.91
C PHE A 265 -16.45 -18.26 11.93
N THR A 266 -15.65 -18.39 10.88
CA THR A 266 -14.61 -19.42 10.80
C THR A 266 -13.28 -18.85 11.29
N PRO A 267 -12.71 -19.31 12.41
CA PRO A 267 -11.46 -18.78 12.94
C PRO A 267 -10.28 -19.07 12.01
N VAL A 268 -9.39 -18.10 11.86
CA VAL A 268 -8.16 -18.21 11.07
C VAL A 268 -7.02 -18.68 11.98
N THR A 269 -6.35 -19.76 11.57
CA THR A 269 -5.21 -20.32 12.31
C THR A 269 -3.94 -19.48 12.15
N ASN A 270 -3.57 -19.11 10.92
CA ASN A 270 -2.36 -18.32 10.64
C ASN A 270 -2.66 -16.82 10.58
N LYS A 271 -2.84 -16.21 11.76
CA LYS A 271 -3.17 -14.79 11.94
C LYS A 271 -2.13 -13.87 11.25
N ARG A 272 -0.84 -14.13 11.47
CA ARG A 272 0.27 -13.33 10.92
C ARG A 272 0.22 -13.22 9.39
N LYS A 273 0.13 -14.35 8.70
CA LYS A 273 0.13 -14.39 7.22
C LYS A 273 -1.06 -13.63 6.63
N ILE A 274 -2.20 -13.67 7.31
CA ILE A 274 -3.41 -12.96 6.88
C ILE A 274 -3.28 -11.45 7.12
N LEU A 275 -2.80 -11.03 8.30
CA LEU A 275 -2.57 -9.62 8.58
C LEU A 275 -1.50 -9.01 7.67
N GLU A 276 -0.41 -9.71 7.38
CA GLU A 276 0.59 -9.28 6.38
C GLU A 276 0.00 -9.13 4.97
N LYS A 277 -1.10 -9.83 4.66
CA LYS A 277 -1.80 -9.71 3.37
C LYS A 277 -2.76 -8.52 3.35
N PHE A 278 -3.33 -8.16 4.50
CA PHE A 278 -4.34 -7.11 4.66
C PHE A 278 -3.74 -5.74 4.99
N TYR A 279 -2.62 -5.74 5.71
CA TYR A 279 -1.93 -4.54 6.12
C TYR A 279 -1.37 -3.84 4.90
N ASP A 280 -1.83 -2.61 4.69
CA ASP A 280 -1.31 -1.73 3.67
C ASP A 280 -0.57 -0.57 4.35
N THR A 281 0.62 -0.26 3.86
CA THR A 281 1.42 0.90 4.30
C THR A 281 0.68 2.23 4.22
N ARG A 282 -0.41 2.32 3.43
CA ARG A 282 -1.33 3.47 3.41
C ARG A 282 -1.99 3.76 4.76
N TYR A 283 -2.04 2.81 5.69
CA TYR A 283 -2.54 3.07 7.05
C TYR A 283 -1.47 3.66 7.99
N SER A 284 -0.20 3.64 7.59
CA SER A 284 0.93 4.24 8.31
C SER A 284 1.17 5.70 7.94
N VAL A 285 0.16 6.46 7.50
CA VAL A 285 0.35 7.87 7.11
C VAL A 285 0.86 8.73 8.28
N ASN A 286 0.45 8.44 9.52
CA ASN A 286 1.00 9.08 10.71
C ASN A 286 2.51 8.81 10.85
N GLU A 287 2.96 7.62 10.48
CA GLU A 287 4.39 7.30 10.41
C GLU A 287 5.07 8.15 9.34
N LEU A 288 4.51 8.23 8.12
CA LEU A 288 5.08 9.03 7.04
C LEU A 288 5.24 10.50 7.43
N VAL A 289 4.19 11.13 7.97
CA VAL A 289 4.21 12.55 8.39
C VAL A 289 5.24 12.78 9.50
N ARG A 290 5.37 11.86 10.47
CA ARG A 290 6.37 11.95 11.54
C ARG A 290 7.78 11.59 11.08
N VAL A 291 7.92 10.72 10.09
CA VAL A 291 9.21 10.25 9.58
C VAL A 291 9.78 11.26 8.60
N ALA A 292 8.94 11.98 7.85
CA ALA A 292 9.33 13.03 6.92
C ALA A 292 10.10 14.18 7.58
N SER A 293 9.95 14.37 8.89
CA SER A 293 10.72 15.35 9.67
C SER A 293 12.09 14.83 10.15
N SER A 294 12.54 13.63 9.71
CA SER A 294 13.79 13.01 10.15
C SER A 294 14.49 12.21 9.03
N ASP A 295 15.77 11.85 9.25
CA ASP A 295 16.55 10.96 8.36
C ASP A 295 15.95 9.53 8.23
N LYS A 296 14.88 9.22 8.96
CA LYS A 296 14.19 7.92 8.93
C LYS A 296 13.34 7.71 7.68
N ILE A 297 13.17 8.72 6.82
CA ILE A 297 12.40 8.61 5.58
C ILE A 297 12.96 7.54 4.64
N THR A 298 14.27 7.38 4.60
CA THR A 298 14.91 6.30 3.84
C THR A 298 14.51 4.92 4.37
N GLU A 299 14.43 4.74 5.69
CA GLU A 299 14.01 3.48 6.31
C GLU A 299 12.54 3.18 6.02
N PHE A 300 11.68 4.20 6.05
CA PHE A 300 10.27 4.06 5.71
C PHE A 300 10.04 3.68 4.24
N ILE A 301 10.71 4.37 3.31
CA ILE A 301 10.64 4.05 1.87
C ILE A 301 11.13 2.62 1.64
N TYR A 302 12.25 2.25 2.27
CA TYR A 302 12.78 0.89 2.23
C TYR A 302 11.72 -0.11 2.71
N LYS A 303 11.22 0.00 3.95
CA LYS A 303 10.19 -0.91 4.50
C LYS A 303 8.96 -0.99 3.61
N THR A 304 8.50 0.12 3.04
CA THR A 304 7.32 0.18 2.17
C THR A 304 7.52 -0.64 0.89
N MET A 305 8.65 -0.46 0.19
CA MET A 305 8.95 -1.20 -1.04
C MET A 305 9.10 -2.72 -0.79
N PHE A 306 9.68 -3.13 0.35
CA PHE A 306 9.89 -4.56 0.64
C PHE A 306 8.69 -5.25 1.28
N ARG A 307 7.83 -4.54 2.04
CA ARG A 307 6.65 -5.14 2.69
C ARG A 307 5.49 -5.39 1.73
N ASN A 308 5.29 -4.55 0.72
CA ASN A 308 4.22 -4.71 -0.26
C ASN A 308 4.47 -5.83 -1.30
N LYS A 309 5.55 -6.61 -1.11
CA LYS A 309 5.97 -7.74 -1.97
C LYS A 309 6.31 -7.36 -3.42
N GLU A 310 6.54 -6.08 -3.70
CA GLU A 310 7.10 -5.66 -4.99
C GLU A 310 8.53 -6.19 -5.15
N LEU A 311 9.29 -6.27 -4.05
CA LEU A 311 10.64 -6.85 -4.01
C LEU A 311 10.72 -8.02 -3.01
N GLU A 312 11.38 -9.10 -3.41
CA GLU A 312 11.67 -10.20 -2.48
C GLU A 312 12.68 -9.77 -1.39
N SER A 313 12.43 -10.18 -0.15
CA SER A 313 13.34 -9.90 0.97
C SER A 313 14.70 -10.57 0.73
N ALA A 314 15.77 -9.89 1.16
CA ALA A 314 17.13 -10.42 1.07
C ALA A 314 17.24 -11.80 1.73
N ASP A 315 16.54 -12.00 2.84
CA ASP A 315 16.61 -13.22 3.66
C ASP A 315 16.20 -14.50 2.93
N LYS A 316 15.34 -14.44 1.91
CA LYS A 316 15.00 -15.63 1.10
C LYS A 316 16.18 -16.15 0.27
N TYR A 317 17.09 -15.28 -0.16
CA TYR A 317 18.30 -15.68 -0.89
C TYR A 317 19.33 -16.34 0.04
N PHE A 318 19.17 -16.17 1.37
CA PHE A 318 20.09 -16.65 2.38
C PHE A 318 19.43 -17.78 3.19
N ASN A 319 19.46 -19.00 2.66
CA ASN A 319 19.09 -20.17 3.45
C ASN A 319 20.25 -20.50 4.42
N LYS A 320 20.34 -19.72 5.49
CA LYS A 320 21.50 -19.64 6.39
C LYS A 320 21.83 -20.96 7.08
N ARG A 321 20.87 -21.87 7.26
CA ARG A 321 20.99 -23.05 8.14
C ARG A 321 21.57 -24.32 7.50
N SER A 322 22.31 -24.24 6.41
CA SER A 322 22.98 -25.42 5.85
C SER A 322 24.35 -25.11 5.24
N LEU A 323 25.27 -26.06 5.38
CA LEU A 323 26.63 -25.96 4.83
C LEU A 323 26.61 -25.82 3.29
N LYS A 324 25.65 -26.48 2.63
CA LYS A 324 25.39 -26.35 1.19
C LYS A 324 24.90 -24.94 0.82
N GLY A 325 24.00 -24.36 1.64
CA GLY A 325 23.53 -22.98 1.49
C GLY A 325 24.68 -21.96 1.65
N LEU A 326 25.52 -22.12 2.68
CA LEU A 326 26.68 -21.28 2.92
C LEU A 326 27.72 -21.33 1.79
N LYS A 327 28.04 -22.53 1.29
CA LYS A 327 28.93 -22.71 0.12
C LYS A 327 28.35 -22.08 -1.15
N ASN A 328 27.04 -22.21 -1.36
CA ASN A 328 26.36 -21.59 -2.49
C ASN A 328 26.42 -20.06 -2.40
N ILE A 329 26.22 -19.48 -1.21
CA ILE A 329 26.33 -18.03 -0.98
C ILE A 329 27.74 -17.54 -1.26
N THR A 330 28.78 -18.25 -0.79
CA THR A 330 30.17 -17.82 -1.04
C THR A 330 30.57 -17.93 -2.51
N TYR A 331 30.09 -18.93 -3.23
CA TYR A 331 30.42 -19.11 -4.64
C TYR A 331 29.62 -18.18 -5.57
N ASN A 332 28.33 -17.99 -5.28
CA ASN A 332 27.42 -17.21 -6.11
C ASN A 332 27.13 -15.80 -5.54
N PHE A 333 27.94 -15.31 -4.61
CA PHE A 333 27.73 -14.03 -3.93
C PHE A 333 27.50 -12.88 -4.93
N ASN A 334 28.41 -12.73 -5.90
CA ASN A 334 28.32 -11.69 -6.91
C ASN A 334 27.08 -11.82 -7.80
N ASN A 335 26.68 -13.06 -8.12
CA ASN A 335 25.48 -13.33 -8.91
C ASN A 335 24.21 -12.96 -8.12
N ILE A 336 24.17 -13.27 -6.82
CA ILE A 336 23.06 -12.87 -5.93
C ILE A 336 22.98 -11.34 -5.83
N LEU A 337 24.12 -10.65 -5.68
CA LEU A 337 24.15 -9.19 -5.65
C LEU A 337 23.65 -8.59 -6.98
N SER A 338 24.09 -9.12 -8.13
CA SER A 338 23.66 -8.67 -9.46
C SER A 338 22.16 -8.85 -9.66
N LYS A 339 21.64 -10.05 -9.41
CA LYS A 339 20.20 -10.34 -9.53
C LYS A 339 19.37 -9.42 -8.65
N ARG A 340 19.80 -9.20 -7.40
CA ARG A 340 19.12 -8.25 -6.51
C ARG A 340 19.16 -6.84 -7.05
N ASN A 341 20.28 -6.42 -7.63
CA ASN A 341 20.42 -5.10 -8.22
C ASN A 341 19.44 -4.93 -9.39
N GLU A 342 19.39 -5.90 -10.30
CA GLU A 342 18.45 -5.94 -11.43
C GLU A 342 17.00 -5.84 -10.97
N SER A 343 16.56 -6.69 -10.03
CA SER A 343 15.19 -6.67 -9.52
C SER A 343 14.81 -5.34 -8.88
N VAL A 344 15.73 -4.67 -8.17
CA VAL A 344 15.47 -3.34 -7.59
C VAL A 344 15.34 -2.30 -8.71
N TYR A 345 16.24 -2.31 -9.70
CA TYR A 345 16.24 -1.36 -10.81
C TYR A 345 15.02 -1.49 -11.72
N GLU A 346 14.46 -2.69 -11.90
CA GLU A 346 13.20 -2.89 -12.63
C GLU A 346 12.04 -2.08 -12.03
N ILE A 347 12.06 -1.82 -10.73
CA ILE A 347 10.99 -1.11 -10.02
C ILE A 347 11.29 0.37 -9.87
N ILE A 348 12.52 0.73 -9.47
CA ILE A 348 12.85 2.14 -9.26
C ILE A 348 13.01 2.92 -10.57
N THR A 349 13.36 2.27 -11.68
CA THR A 349 13.60 2.98 -12.95
C THR A 349 12.32 3.57 -13.53
N PRO A 350 11.21 2.81 -13.70
CA PRO A 350 9.94 3.38 -14.16
C PRO A 350 9.43 4.47 -13.21
N PHE A 351 9.53 4.26 -11.90
CA PHE A 351 9.12 5.25 -10.90
C PHE A 351 9.92 6.56 -11.05
N ASN A 352 11.25 6.48 -11.13
CA ASN A 352 12.13 7.64 -11.27
C ASN A 352 11.92 8.38 -12.59
N GLN A 353 11.53 7.68 -13.66
CA GLN A 353 11.16 8.31 -14.94
C GLN A 353 9.86 9.09 -14.83
N ILE A 354 8.84 8.51 -14.18
CA ILE A 354 7.55 9.18 -13.96
C ILE A 354 7.70 10.40 -13.03
N GLN A 355 8.57 10.31 -12.02
CA GLN A 355 8.78 11.36 -11.00
C GLN A 355 9.95 12.29 -11.32
N GLN A 356 10.34 12.38 -12.59
CA GLN A 356 11.50 13.16 -13.02
C GLN A 356 11.36 14.64 -12.60
N GLY A 357 12.39 15.17 -11.94
CA GLY A 357 12.41 16.55 -11.45
C GLY A 357 11.74 16.77 -10.08
N ILE A 358 11.08 15.76 -9.52
CA ILE A 358 10.40 15.83 -8.23
C ILE A 358 11.14 14.99 -7.17
N LEU A 359 11.25 13.67 -7.40
CA LEU A 359 11.82 12.72 -6.45
C LEU A 359 12.62 11.64 -7.19
N LYS A 360 13.80 11.30 -6.67
CA LYS A 360 14.63 10.21 -7.20
C LYS A 360 15.05 9.25 -6.11
N ILE A 361 14.72 7.97 -6.30
CA ILE A 361 15.18 6.88 -5.44
C ILE A 361 16.51 6.37 -5.98
N ILE A 362 17.55 6.36 -5.14
CA ILE A 362 18.88 5.86 -5.48
C ILE A 362 19.18 4.63 -4.62
N TYR A 363 19.30 3.48 -5.26
CA TYR A 363 19.72 2.25 -4.60
C TYR A 363 21.26 2.18 -4.51
N LYS A 364 21.80 1.94 -3.32
CA LYS A 364 23.24 1.74 -3.08
C LYS A 364 23.48 0.40 -2.40
N GLN A 365 24.21 -0.48 -3.09
CA GLN A 365 24.70 -1.74 -2.53
C GLN A 365 26.16 -1.54 -2.09
N LYS A 366 26.42 -1.61 -0.77
CA LYS A 366 27.79 -1.53 -0.26
C LYS A 366 28.55 -2.79 -0.70
N LYS A 367 29.74 -2.61 -1.29
CA LYS A 367 30.65 -3.73 -1.56
C LYS A 367 31.10 -4.33 -0.21
N PRO A 368 31.28 -5.66 -0.11
CA PRO A 368 31.78 -6.28 1.12
C PRO A 368 33.15 -5.71 1.46
N SER A 369 33.36 -5.38 2.74
CA SER A 369 34.65 -4.93 3.26
C SER A 369 35.57 -6.14 3.42
N LYS A 370 36.35 -6.44 2.37
CA LYS A 370 37.18 -7.66 2.20
C LYS A 370 36.33 -8.94 2.20
N ASP A 371 36.70 -9.90 1.36
CA ASP A 371 36.07 -11.22 1.39
C ASP A 371 36.18 -11.76 2.82
N PRO A 372 35.05 -12.10 3.48
CA PRO A 372 35.15 -12.75 4.76
C PRO A 372 35.98 -14.03 4.58
N PRO A 373 36.88 -14.37 5.53
CA PRO A 373 37.71 -15.57 5.43
C PRO A 373 36.87 -16.86 5.43
N LEU A 374 35.54 -16.77 5.50
CA LEU A 374 34.54 -17.81 5.25
C LEU A 374 34.91 -18.75 4.11
N LYS A 375 35.43 -18.27 2.97
CA LYS A 375 35.87 -19.17 1.88
C LYS A 375 37.07 -20.04 2.27
N LYS A 376 38.01 -19.50 3.04
CA LYS A 376 39.11 -20.28 3.64
C LYS A 376 38.57 -21.20 4.74
N LEU A 377 37.70 -20.71 5.62
CA LEU A 377 37.10 -21.44 6.75
C LEU A 377 36.23 -22.63 6.30
N LEU A 378 35.46 -22.47 5.22
CA LEU A 378 34.64 -23.52 4.60
C LEU A 378 35.46 -24.52 3.76
N ASN A 379 36.67 -24.13 3.34
CA ASN A 379 37.64 -24.97 2.65
C ASN A 379 38.61 -25.70 3.59
N ILE A 380 38.69 -25.29 4.87
CA ILE A 380 39.30 -26.16 5.89
C ILE A 380 38.44 -27.42 5.92
N GLU A 381 39.07 -28.60 5.88
CA GLU A 381 38.38 -29.87 6.06
C GLU A 381 37.64 -29.83 7.40
N MET A 382 36.36 -29.45 7.42
CA MET A 382 35.57 -29.35 8.66
C MET A 382 35.58 -30.69 9.41
N LYS A 383 35.72 -31.81 8.70
CA LYS A 383 35.97 -33.14 9.27
C LYS A 383 37.21 -33.22 10.18
N LYS A 384 38.28 -32.46 9.90
CA LYS A 384 39.46 -32.35 10.78
C LYS A 384 39.16 -31.54 12.04
N ILE A 385 38.35 -30.48 11.95
CA ILE A 385 37.94 -29.68 13.11
C ILE A 385 36.97 -30.49 14.00
N GLU A 386 35.98 -31.15 13.39
CA GLU A 386 35.04 -32.06 14.06
C GLU A 386 35.80 -33.14 14.86
N LYS A 387 36.78 -33.80 14.23
CA LYS A 387 37.62 -34.82 14.89
C LYS A 387 38.57 -34.27 15.96
N LYS A 388 39.13 -33.07 15.76
CA LYS A 388 40.14 -32.51 16.67
C LYS A 388 39.54 -31.83 17.89
N TYR A 389 38.35 -31.24 17.77
CA TYR A 389 37.75 -30.40 18.81
C TYR A 389 36.38 -30.91 19.29
N ASN A 390 35.86 -32.01 18.74
CA ASN A 390 34.57 -32.61 19.10
C ASN A 390 33.38 -31.63 19.01
N ILE A 391 33.39 -30.78 17.97
CA ILE A 391 32.33 -29.80 17.68
C ILE A 391 31.59 -30.27 16.45
N THR A 392 30.25 -30.32 16.50
CA THR A 392 29.43 -30.67 15.32
C THR A 392 29.42 -29.55 14.28
N SER A 393 29.31 -29.92 13.01
CA SER A 393 29.19 -28.96 11.89
C SER A 393 28.04 -27.96 12.10
N ASP A 394 26.93 -28.39 12.68
CA ASP A 394 25.78 -27.52 12.98
C ASP A 394 26.15 -26.41 13.99
N ARG A 395 26.91 -26.74 15.04
CA ARG A 395 27.38 -25.73 16.02
C ARG A 395 28.39 -24.76 15.42
N ILE A 396 29.22 -25.21 14.49
CA ILE A 396 30.16 -24.36 13.76
C ILE A 396 29.38 -23.41 12.83
N ILE A 397 28.34 -23.91 12.17
CA ILE A 397 27.44 -23.11 11.32
C ILE A 397 26.72 -22.06 12.16
N ASP A 398 26.16 -22.43 13.31
CA ASP A 398 25.49 -21.51 14.22
C ASP A 398 26.43 -20.41 14.71
N PHE A 399 27.67 -20.75 15.09
CA PHE A 399 28.70 -19.78 15.48
C PHE A 399 29.12 -18.82 14.35
N LEU A 400 29.13 -19.29 13.10
CA LEU A 400 29.45 -18.44 11.95
C LEU A 400 28.30 -17.51 11.53
N LEU A 401 27.10 -17.72 12.07
CA LEU A 401 25.86 -17.02 11.72
C LEU A 401 25.30 -16.16 12.86
N SER A 402 25.74 -16.39 14.10
CA SER A 402 25.59 -15.49 15.24
C SER A 402 26.43 -14.23 15.04
#